data_AF-A0A4W5NQY6-F1
#
_entry.id   AF-A0A4W5NQY6-F1
#
_cell.length_a   1.000
_cell.length_b   1.000
_cell.length_c   1.000
_cell.angle_alpha   90.00
_cell.angle_beta   90.00
_cell.angle_gamma   90.00
#
_symmetry.space_group_name_H-M   'P 1'
#
loop_
_entity.id
_entity.type
_entity.pdbx_description
1 polymer ?
#
loop_
_entity_poly.entity_id
_entity_poly.type
_entity_poly.pdbx_seq_one_letter_code
_entity_poly.pdbx_strand_id
1 'polypeptide(L)'
;SLSLSLLFFCIAPIPMAVVRRELSCESYPIELRCPGTDVIMIESSNYGRTDDKICDADPAQMENTHCYLPDAYKIMSQRCNNRTQCAVVAGLDVFPDPCPGTYKYLEVQYECRIGCHLG
;
A
#
# COMPACT_ATOMS: atom_id res chain seq x y z
N SER A 1 -16.67 -28.37 37.19
CA SER A 1 -17.55 -27.64 36.26
C SER A 1 -16.68 -27.01 35.19
N LEU A 2 -16.61 -27.67 34.03
CA LEU A 2 -15.79 -27.25 32.89
C LEU A 2 -16.56 -26.14 32.14
N SER A 3 -16.26 -24.87 32.39
CA SER A 3 -16.86 -23.76 31.62
C SER A 3 -16.09 -23.62 30.31
N LEU A 4 -16.57 -24.35 29.32
CA LEU A 4 -16.14 -24.32 27.93
C LEU A 4 -16.66 -23.05 27.26
N SER A 5 -15.81 -22.42 26.44
CA SER A 5 -16.15 -21.53 25.32
C SER A 5 -16.31 -20.02 25.61
N LEU A 6 -15.18 -19.33 25.79
CA LEU A 6 -15.01 -18.00 25.17
C LEU A 6 -14.93 -18.19 23.66
N LEU A 7 -16.06 -18.42 23.01
CA LEU A 7 -16.19 -18.26 21.57
C LEU A 7 -16.16 -16.75 21.27
N PHE A 8 -14.96 -16.17 21.29
CA PHE A 8 -14.67 -14.86 20.73
C PHE A 8 -14.80 -14.99 19.21
N PHE A 9 -16.05 -14.97 18.74
CA PHE A 9 -16.35 -14.87 17.32
C PHE A 9 -15.93 -13.48 16.83
N CYS A 10 -14.69 -13.34 16.37
CA CYS A 10 -14.33 -12.33 15.37
C CYS A 10 -14.96 -12.67 13.99
N ILE A 11 -16.17 -13.23 13.95
CA ILE A 11 -16.89 -13.45 12.69
C ILE A 11 -17.90 -12.32 12.56
N ALA A 12 -17.38 -11.11 12.36
CA ALA A 12 -18.11 -10.19 11.49
C ALA A 12 -18.04 -10.81 10.07
N PRO A 13 -19.14 -10.83 9.31
CA PRO A 13 -19.04 -11.17 7.89
C PRO A 13 -18.02 -10.21 7.28
N ILE A 14 -16.88 -10.75 6.82
CA ILE A 14 -15.86 -9.98 6.13
C ILE A 14 -16.61 -9.25 5.01
N PRO A 15 -16.79 -7.91 5.05
CA PRO A 15 -17.26 -7.22 3.86
C PRO A 15 -16.22 -7.58 2.80
N MET A 16 -16.66 -8.18 1.69
CA MET A 16 -15.81 -8.69 0.61
C MET A 16 -14.52 -7.89 0.54
N ALA A 17 -13.37 -8.52 0.76
CA ALA A 17 -12.10 -7.80 0.94
C ALA A 17 -11.95 -6.72 -0.14
N VAL A 18 -12.19 -5.46 0.25
CA VAL A 18 -12.22 -4.35 -0.70
C VAL A 18 -10.78 -3.92 -0.87
N VAL A 19 -10.18 -4.30 -2.00
CA VAL A 19 -8.87 -3.81 -2.39
C VAL A 19 -9.00 -2.33 -2.73
N ARG A 20 -8.31 -1.51 -1.94
CA ARG A 20 -8.20 -0.05 -2.11
C ARG A 20 -6.92 0.23 -2.88
N ARG A 21 -6.99 1.12 -3.87
CA ARG A 21 -5.84 1.58 -4.65
C ARG A 21 -5.54 3.02 -4.28
N GLU A 22 -4.31 3.30 -3.88
CA GLU A 22 -3.80 4.64 -3.57
C GLU A 22 -2.57 4.93 -4.43
N LEU A 23 -2.39 6.20 -4.78
CA LEU A 23 -1.32 6.63 -5.67
C LEU A 23 -0.69 7.93 -5.20
N SER A 24 0.64 8.00 -5.24
CA SER A 24 1.39 9.23 -4.97
C SER A 24 2.53 9.42 -5.96
N CYS A 25 2.73 10.65 -6.43
CA CYS A 25 3.82 10.98 -7.33
C CYS A 25 5.17 10.99 -6.59
N GLU A 26 6.27 10.87 -7.34
CA GLU A 26 7.62 10.99 -6.80
C GLU A 26 7.80 12.31 -6.00
N SER A 27 8.48 12.22 -4.86
CA SER A 27 8.65 13.26 -3.83
C SER A 27 7.42 13.59 -2.98
N TYR A 28 6.24 13.00 -3.25
CA TYR A 28 5.04 13.22 -2.44
C TYR A 28 4.77 12.05 -1.47
N PRO A 29 4.30 12.34 -0.24
CA PRO A 29 3.92 11.30 0.71
C PRO A 29 2.62 10.61 0.28
N ILE A 30 2.60 9.28 0.39
CA ILE A 30 1.37 8.47 0.33
C ILE A 30 0.86 8.22 1.75
N GLU A 31 -0.45 8.32 1.95
CA GLU A 31 -1.11 8.04 3.23
C GLU A 31 -2.15 6.93 3.07
N LEU A 32 -1.94 5.81 3.76
CA LEU A 32 -2.88 4.69 3.83
C LEU A 32 -3.60 4.73 5.17
N ARG A 33 -4.92 4.55 5.17
CA ARG A 33 -5.75 4.57 6.39
C ARG A 33 -6.86 3.55 6.32
N CYS A 34 -7.01 2.78 7.39
CA CYS A 34 -8.12 1.86 7.60
C CYS A 34 -9.10 2.40 8.66
N PRO A 35 -10.40 2.14 8.50
CA PRO A 35 -11.40 2.60 9.47
C PRO A 35 -11.34 1.81 10.77
N GLY A 36 -11.66 2.46 11.89
CA GLY A 36 -11.78 1.80 13.19
C GLY A 36 -10.48 1.17 13.68
N THR A 37 -10.52 -0.12 14.01
CA THR A 37 -9.36 -0.91 14.47
C THR A 37 -8.83 -1.85 13.38
N ASP A 38 -9.27 -1.67 12.14
CA ASP A 38 -8.78 -2.47 11.03
C ASP A 38 -7.34 -2.10 10.71
N VAL A 39 -6.59 -3.11 10.29
CA VAL A 39 -5.18 -2.96 9.92
C VAL A 39 -5.00 -3.05 8.42
N ILE A 40 -4.04 -2.28 7.93
CA ILE A 40 -3.58 -2.27 6.55
C ILE A 40 -2.89 -3.61 6.26
N MET A 41 -3.25 -4.21 5.14
CA MET A 41 -2.57 -5.36 4.55
C MET A 41 -2.26 -5.04 3.09
N ILE A 42 -0.98 -4.93 2.75
CA ILE A 42 -0.55 -4.66 1.37
C ILE A 42 -0.75 -5.92 0.52
N GLU A 43 -1.47 -5.77 -0.59
CA GLU A 43 -1.70 -6.83 -1.58
C GLU A 43 -0.72 -6.69 -2.76
N SER A 44 -0.48 -5.47 -3.24
CA SER A 44 0.56 -5.19 -4.22
C SER A 44 1.07 -3.75 -4.10
N SER A 45 2.28 -3.50 -4.58
CA SER A 45 2.74 -2.13 -4.79
C SER A 45 3.83 -2.06 -5.85
N ASN A 46 3.87 -0.96 -6.57
CA ASN A 46 4.88 -0.68 -7.58
C ASN A 46 5.40 0.75 -7.41
N TYR A 47 6.71 0.91 -7.34
CA TYR A 47 7.36 2.21 -7.48
C TYR A 47 7.99 2.27 -8.88
N GLY A 48 7.49 3.15 -9.75
CA GLY A 48 7.90 3.16 -11.16
C GLY A 48 6.90 3.95 -12.01
N ARG A 49 6.72 3.53 -13.26
CA ARG A 49 5.73 4.12 -14.18
C ARG A 49 5.19 3.04 -15.10
N THR A 50 3.86 2.93 -15.12
CA THR A 50 3.08 1.95 -15.89
C THR A 50 2.02 2.58 -16.79
N ASP A 51 1.84 3.90 -16.68
CA ASP A 51 0.81 4.69 -17.36
C ASP A 51 1.38 6.08 -17.70
N ASP A 52 1.01 6.58 -18.89
CA ASP A 52 1.47 7.85 -19.46
C ASP A 52 0.55 9.03 -19.10
N LYS A 53 -0.47 8.84 -18.26
CA LYS A 53 -1.41 9.89 -17.83
C LYS A 53 -1.34 10.18 -16.33
N ILE A 54 -0.67 9.32 -15.57
CA ILE A 54 -0.52 9.45 -14.13
C ILE A 54 0.69 10.35 -13.82
N CYS A 55 0.54 11.31 -12.90
CA CYS A 55 1.60 12.22 -12.48
C CYS A 55 2.24 12.95 -13.69
N ASP A 56 1.53 13.95 -14.20
CA ASP A 56 1.92 14.74 -15.37
C ASP A 56 3.25 15.47 -15.14
N ALA A 57 4.12 15.43 -16.15
CA ALA A 57 5.50 15.90 -16.14
C ALA A 57 5.99 16.12 -17.58
N ASP A 58 7.30 16.32 -17.76
CA ASP A 58 7.87 16.47 -19.10
C ASP A 58 7.63 15.19 -19.94
N PRO A 59 7.25 15.31 -21.22
CA PRO A 59 6.93 14.15 -22.07
C PRO A 59 8.05 13.11 -22.14
N ALA A 60 9.32 13.56 -22.14
CA ALA A 60 10.49 12.70 -22.15
C ALA A 60 10.60 11.83 -20.87
N GLN A 61 10.05 12.29 -19.75
CA GLN A 61 10.07 11.56 -18.47
C GLN A 61 8.86 10.61 -18.32
N MET A 62 7.88 10.71 -19.22
CA MET A 62 6.63 9.93 -19.18
C MET A 62 6.57 8.84 -20.27
N GLU A 63 7.48 8.89 -21.25
CA GLU A 63 7.57 7.92 -22.36
C GLU A 63 7.75 6.47 -21.88
N ASN A 64 8.50 6.27 -20.80
CA ASN A 64 8.75 4.94 -20.26
C ASN A 64 7.63 4.48 -19.31
N THR A 65 6.68 3.72 -19.85
CA THR A 65 5.58 3.07 -19.11
C THR A 65 5.85 1.61 -18.77
N HIS A 66 7.08 1.13 -18.91
CA HIS A 66 7.49 -0.23 -18.57
C HIS A 66 8.50 -0.25 -17.42
N CYS A 67 8.24 0.56 -16.39
CA CYS A 67 9.10 0.69 -15.23
C CYS A 67 8.45 0.10 -13.98
N TYR A 68 9.06 -0.95 -13.45
CA TYR A 68 8.56 -1.71 -12.31
C TYR A 68 9.66 -1.91 -11.26
N LEU A 69 9.27 -1.84 -9.99
CA LEU A 69 10.13 -2.21 -8.86
C LEU A 69 9.41 -3.22 -7.97
N PRO A 70 9.65 -4.53 -8.16
CA PRO A 70 9.04 -5.59 -7.34
C PRO A 70 9.34 -5.44 -5.84
N ASP A 71 10.52 -4.93 -5.49
CA ASP A 71 10.94 -4.72 -4.10
C ASP A 71 10.09 -3.69 -3.35
N ALA A 72 9.33 -2.83 -4.07
CA ALA A 72 8.40 -1.89 -3.46
C ALA A 72 7.39 -2.62 -2.57
N TYR A 73 6.91 -3.80 -2.98
CA TYR A 73 5.97 -4.63 -2.19
C TYR A 73 6.52 -4.97 -0.82
N LYS A 74 7.79 -5.38 -0.75
CA LYS A 74 8.44 -5.75 0.51
C LYS A 74 8.60 -4.52 1.41
N ILE A 75 9.03 -3.39 0.86
CA ILE A 75 9.21 -2.13 1.59
C ILE A 75 7.89 -1.65 2.18
N MET A 76 6.82 -1.61 1.36
CA MET A 76 5.50 -1.17 1.79
C MET A 76 4.89 -2.13 2.82
N SER A 77 5.01 -3.44 2.60
CA SER A 77 4.55 -4.45 3.56
C SER A 77 5.23 -4.29 4.92
N GLN A 78 6.55 -4.11 4.94
CA GLN A 78 7.31 -3.93 6.19
C GLN A 78 6.93 -2.64 6.94
N ARG A 79 6.62 -1.57 6.21
CA ARG A 79 6.31 -0.27 6.82
C ARG A 79 4.85 -0.18 7.27
N CYS A 80 3.91 -0.74 6.51
CA CYS A 80 2.49 -0.48 6.67
C CYS A 80 1.66 -1.65 7.20
N ASN A 81 2.09 -2.91 7.02
CA ASN A 81 1.26 -4.04 7.48
C ASN A 81 1.03 -3.98 8.99
N ASN A 82 -0.14 -4.42 9.43
CA ASN A 82 -0.57 -4.46 10.84
C ASN A 82 -0.67 -3.07 11.51
N ARG A 83 -0.77 -1.99 10.72
CA ARG A 83 -1.03 -0.63 11.22
C ARG A 83 -2.37 -0.14 10.75
N THR A 84 -3.04 0.68 11.55
CA THR A 84 -4.30 1.36 11.16
C THR A 84 -4.05 2.52 10.20
N GLN A 85 -2.87 3.15 10.29
CA GLN A 85 -2.42 4.23 9.42
C GLN A 85 -0.95 4.07 9.07
N CYS A 86 -0.57 4.44 7.85
CA CYS A 86 0.80 4.43 7.37
C CYS A 86 1.06 5.61 6.43
N ALA A 87 2.21 6.27 6.60
CA ALA A 87 2.65 7.32 5.69
C ALA A 87 4.07 6.99 5.19
N VAL A 88 4.28 7.06 3.88
CA VAL A 88 5.59 6.79 3.25
C VAL A 88 5.86 7.84 2.17
N VAL A 89 7.04 8.43 2.17
CA VAL A 89 7.46 9.34 1.09
C VAL A 89 7.90 8.53 -0.13
N ALA A 90 7.29 8.77 -1.28
CA ALA A 90 7.65 8.11 -2.53
C ALA A 90 8.92 8.74 -3.11
N GLY A 91 10.10 8.24 -2.73
CA GLY A 91 11.36 8.80 -3.20
C GLY A 91 12.55 7.89 -3.00
N LEU A 92 13.71 8.36 -3.47
CA LEU A 92 14.97 7.62 -3.50
C LEU A 92 15.52 7.25 -2.12
N ASP A 93 15.10 7.97 -1.07
CA ASP A 93 15.46 7.65 0.32
C ASP A 93 14.84 6.34 0.80
N VAL A 94 13.75 5.91 0.16
CA VAL A 94 12.95 4.75 0.55
C VAL A 94 13.04 3.64 -0.47
N PHE A 95 12.96 3.99 -1.75
CA PHE A 95 12.92 3.05 -2.85
C PHE A 95 14.18 3.23 -3.72
N PRO A 96 14.89 2.17 -4.10
CA PRO A 96 15.93 2.26 -5.12
C PRO A 96 15.33 2.74 -6.46
N ASP A 97 16.15 3.34 -7.32
CA ASP A 97 15.68 3.84 -8.63
C ASP A 97 15.64 2.71 -9.68
N PRO A 98 14.45 2.27 -10.14
CA PRO A 98 14.34 1.27 -11.21
C PRO A 98 14.55 1.84 -12.61
N CYS A 99 14.32 3.14 -12.83
CA CYS A 99 14.35 3.76 -14.15
C CYS A 99 14.79 5.24 -14.06
N PRO A 100 16.11 5.50 -14.08
CA PRO A 100 16.64 6.86 -14.06
C PRO A 100 16.11 7.69 -15.24
N GLY A 101 15.77 8.94 -14.97
CA GLY A 101 15.24 9.88 -15.98
C GLY A 101 13.74 9.73 -16.28
N THR A 102 13.06 8.75 -15.69
CA THR A 102 11.60 8.62 -15.73
C THR A 102 11.00 9.23 -14.46
N TYR A 103 9.94 10.03 -14.59
CA TYR A 103 9.23 10.59 -13.45
C TYR A 103 8.32 9.52 -12.88
N LYS A 104 8.58 9.04 -11.66
CA LYS A 104 7.92 7.84 -11.13
C LYS A 104 6.71 8.19 -10.26
N TYR A 105 5.93 7.17 -9.94
CA TYR A 105 4.90 7.22 -8.91
C TYR A 105 4.89 5.91 -8.13
N LEU A 106 4.41 6.00 -6.89
CA LEU A 106 4.15 4.86 -6.03
C LEU A 106 2.66 4.53 -6.14
N GLU A 107 2.36 3.33 -6.64
CA GLU A 107 1.02 2.75 -6.63
C GLU A 107 0.97 1.65 -5.58
N VAL A 108 -0.06 1.67 -4.72
CA VAL A 108 -0.23 0.69 -3.65
C VAL A 108 -1.67 0.19 -3.66
N GLN A 109 -1.81 -1.14 -3.65
CA GLN A 109 -3.09 -1.80 -3.44
C GLN A 109 -3.08 -2.48 -2.08
N TYR A 110 -4.06 -2.17 -1.25
CA TYR A 110 -4.14 -2.67 0.12
C TYR A 110 -5.57 -2.97 0.53
N GLU A 111 -5.71 -3.84 1.51
CA GLU A 111 -6.97 -4.18 2.16
C GLU A 111 -6.95 -3.74 3.62
N CYS A 112 -8.14 -3.48 4.16
CA CYS A 112 -8.33 -3.32 5.58
C CYS A 112 -8.87 -4.63 6.15
N ARG A 113 -8.08 -5.26 7.03
CA ARG A 113 -8.47 -6.50 7.71
C ARG A 113 -8.75 -6.22 9.17
N ILE A 114 -9.73 -6.92 9.73
CA ILE A 114 -10.11 -6.75 11.14
C ILE A 114 -8.89 -7.09 12.01
N GLY A 115 -8.34 -6.06 12.66
CA GLY A 115 -7.33 -6.21 13.69
C GLY A 115 -7.99 -6.73 14.94
N CYS A 116 -8.13 -8.05 15.10
CA CYS A 116 -8.58 -8.65 16.35
C CYS A 116 -7.48 -8.47 17.39
N HIS A 117 -7.44 -7.30 18.03
CA HIS A 117 -6.67 -7.11 19.25
C HIS A 117 -7.42 -7.85 20.37
N LEU A 118 -6.87 -8.96 20.84
CA LEU A 118 -7.29 -9.56 22.10
C LEU A 118 -7.05 -8.54 23.21
N GLY A 119 -8.13 -7.99 23.76
CA GLY A 119 -8.16 -7.30 25.05
C GLY A 119 -8.73 -8.22 26.11
#